data_AF-A0A5C0WD05-F1
#
_entry.id   AF-A0A5C0WD05-F1
#
_cell.length_a   1.000
_cell.length_b   1.000
_cell.length_c   1.000
_cell.angle_alpha   90.00
_cell.angle_beta   90.00
_cell.angle_gamma   90.00
#
_symmetry.space_group_name_H-M   'P 1'
#
loop_
_entity.id
_entity.type
_entity.pdbx_description
1 polymer ?
#
loop_
_entity_poly.entity_id
_entity_poly.type
_entity_poly.pdbx_seq_one_letter_code
_entity_poly.pdbx_strand_id
1 'polypeptide(L)'
;MSHNLSPDFLPLDLGLYQSLIIHDENAEIIESYLRNPKKIQFDCYCIECKKESTFKLYSQTGGLKPLTINDYPEKAIDRIQTQLPIALIFRCHRDELHLFYFSVLIQQNKVTKIGQYPSIADLQLHKIKKYQTILKNDYRDFSKAIRLNSQEIGAGSFVYLRRIFENLIEETRQIALEQNTNWNNSDFEGSKMDHKIKLLKDYLPSILVENRKLYAILSKGIHELTEVECLDLFPKVQLAIELILDEKIHQKEKQNKISSVRSFVSATIEKFKN
;
A
#
# COMPACT_ATOMS: atom_id res chain seq x y z
N MET A 1 -0.99 22.67 7.30
CA MET A 1 -1.34 21.24 7.42
C MET A 1 -2.01 21.09 8.78
N SER A 2 -3.15 20.41 8.83
CA SER A 2 -4.16 20.48 9.90
C SER A 2 -3.62 20.26 11.33
N HIS A 3 -4.00 21.16 12.24
CA HIS A 3 -3.68 21.18 13.67
C HIS A 3 -4.31 20.03 14.50
N ASN A 4 -4.65 18.89 13.90
CA ASN A 4 -5.20 17.73 14.59
C ASN A 4 -4.39 16.50 14.22
N LEU A 5 -3.52 16.05 15.13
CA LEU A 5 -2.92 14.73 15.05
C LEU A 5 -4.02 13.71 15.37
N SER A 6 -4.45 12.95 14.39
CA SER A 6 -5.47 11.91 14.61
C SER A 6 -4.89 10.78 15.47
N PRO A 7 -5.73 10.00 16.20
CA PRO A 7 -5.25 8.92 17.06
C PRO A 7 -4.44 7.84 16.32
N ASP A 8 -4.67 7.70 15.02
CA ASP A 8 -4.01 6.78 14.12
C ASP A 8 -2.72 7.31 13.48
N PHE A 9 -2.44 8.62 13.57
CA PHE A 9 -1.30 9.23 12.87
C PHE A 9 0.05 8.61 13.27
N LEU A 10 0.38 8.57 14.56
CA LEU A 10 1.64 7.98 15.02
C LEU A 10 1.73 6.46 14.73
N PRO A 11 0.70 5.64 14.98
CA PRO A 11 0.78 4.20 14.71
C PRO A 11 0.76 3.86 13.22
N LEU A 12 -0.03 4.55 12.39
CA LEU A 12 -0.33 4.12 11.02
C LEU A 12 0.27 5.01 9.94
N ASP A 13 0.32 6.33 10.14
CA ASP A 13 0.69 7.29 9.10
C ASP A 13 2.17 7.71 9.17
N LEU A 14 2.72 7.86 10.38
CA LEU A 14 4.12 8.20 10.57
C LEU A 14 4.99 6.98 10.19
N GLY A 15 5.82 7.16 9.17
CA GLY A 15 6.74 6.13 8.67
C GLY A 15 7.82 5.75 9.68
N LEU A 16 8.39 4.56 9.54
CA LEU A 16 9.51 4.13 10.38
C LEU A 16 10.73 5.01 10.11
N TYR A 17 11.36 5.52 11.17
CA TYR A 17 12.42 6.53 11.18
C TYR A 17 12.03 7.92 10.68
N GLN A 18 10.77 8.14 10.34
CA GLN A 18 10.26 9.46 10.02
C GLN A 18 10.12 10.29 11.29
N SER A 19 10.39 11.59 11.16
CA SER A 19 10.33 12.56 12.26
C SER A 19 9.24 13.60 12.00
N LEU A 20 8.39 13.81 13.00
CA LEU A 20 7.47 14.95 13.07
C LEU A 20 8.12 16.05 13.91
N ILE A 21 8.19 17.27 13.36
CA ILE A 21 8.67 18.42 14.13
C ILE A 21 7.60 18.86 15.13
N ILE A 22 8.02 19.08 16.36
CA ILE A 22 7.19 19.57 17.46
C ILE A 22 7.25 21.10 17.45
N HIS A 23 6.08 21.71 17.45
CA HIS A 23 5.86 23.13 17.61
C HIS A 23 4.73 23.36 18.62
N ASP A 24 4.54 24.60 19.07
CA ASP A 24 3.56 24.92 20.11
C ASP A 24 2.14 24.44 19.74
N GLU A 25 1.77 24.43 18.45
CA GLU A 25 0.45 24.00 17.96
C GLU A 25 0.18 22.50 18.07
N ASN A 26 1.20 21.63 18.01
CA ASN A 26 1.02 20.17 18.06
C ASN A 26 1.56 19.54 19.35
N ALA A 27 2.33 20.29 20.14
CA ALA A 27 2.97 19.80 21.35
C ALA A 27 1.94 19.34 22.39
N GLU A 28 0.83 20.06 22.57
CA GLU A 28 -0.23 19.68 23.52
C GLU A 28 -0.91 18.36 23.13
N ILE A 29 -1.13 18.15 21.83
CA ILE A 29 -1.74 16.92 21.32
C ILE A 29 -0.80 15.73 21.54
N ILE A 30 0.49 15.90 21.22
CA ILE A 30 1.52 14.88 21.44
C ILE A 30 1.67 14.59 22.93
N GLU A 31 1.67 15.61 23.79
CA GLU A 31 1.72 15.44 25.24
C GLU A 31 0.53 14.62 25.74
N SER A 32 -0.69 15.00 25.34
CA SER A 32 -1.92 14.31 25.72
C SER A 32 -1.88 12.85 25.30
N TYR A 33 -1.44 12.58 24.07
CA TYR A 33 -1.27 11.24 23.52
C TYR A 33 -0.33 10.38 24.39
N LEU A 34 0.82 10.92 24.80
CA LEU A 34 1.85 10.17 25.53
C LEU A 34 1.65 10.11 27.05
N ARG A 35 0.96 11.09 27.65
CA ARG A 35 0.65 11.11 29.09
C ARG A 35 -0.63 10.35 29.43
N ASN A 36 -1.64 10.37 28.54
CA ASN A 36 -2.93 9.73 28.75
C ASN A 36 -3.25 8.67 27.68
N PRO A 37 -2.38 7.67 27.51
CA PRO A 37 -2.47 6.77 26.36
C PRO A 37 -3.69 5.84 26.44
N LYS A 38 -4.30 5.67 27.63
CA LYS A 38 -5.46 4.78 27.85
C LYS A 38 -6.71 5.17 27.04
N LYS A 39 -6.75 6.39 26.50
CA LYS A 39 -7.83 6.86 25.61
C LYS A 39 -7.51 6.61 24.12
N ILE A 40 -6.31 6.14 23.80
CA ILE A 40 -5.91 5.90 22.42
C ILE A 40 -6.48 4.57 21.95
N GLN A 41 -7.27 4.66 20.90
CA GLN A 41 -7.67 3.54 20.08
C GLN A 41 -7.72 3.97 18.62
N PHE A 42 -7.51 3.04 17.71
CA PHE A 42 -7.60 3.26 16.27
C PHE A 42 -8.15 2.01 15.58
N ASP A 43 -8.73 2.19 14.40
CA ASP A 43 -9.22 1.08 13.59
C ASP A 43 -8.21 0.75 12.49
N CYS A 44 -7.91 -0.54 12.32
CA CYS A 44 -7.10 -1.01 11.20
C CYS A 44 -7.26 -2.51 10.95
N TYR A 45 -6.72 -2.96 9.82
CA TYR A 45 -6.67 -4.37 9.46
C TYR A 45 -5.74 -5.16 10.40
N CYS A 46 -6.31 -6.12 11.13
CA CYS A 46 -5.53 -7.05 11.92
C CYS A 46 -4.98 -8.17 11.02
N ILE A 47 -3.65 -8.23 10.88
CA ILE A 47 -2.96 -9.22 10.01
C ILE A 47 -3.16 -10.67 10.45
N GLU A 48 -3.45 -10.90 11.73
CA GLU A 48 -3.69 -12.22 12.32
C GLU A 48 -5.16 -12.63 12.17
N CYS A 49 -6.12 -11.76 12.56
CA CYS A 49 -7.56 -12.00 12.34
C CYS A 49 -7.95 -12.03 10.85
N LYS A 50 -7.17 -11.37 10.00
CA LYS A 50 -7.44 -11.12 8.58
C LYS A 50 -8.72 -10.31 8.33
N LYS A 51 -9.06 -9.39 9.24
CA LYS A 51 -10.25 -8.55 9.21
C LYS A 51 -9.97 -7.19 9.85
N GLU A 52 -10.76 -6.18 9.48
CA GLU A 52 -10.80 -4.89 10.18
C GLU A 52 -11.17 -5.07 11.66
N SER A 53 -10.47 -4.35 12.52
CA SER A 53 -10.66 -4.39 13.97
C SER A 53 -10.26 -3.07 14.62
N THR A 54 -10.69 -2.86 15.85
CA THR A 54 -10.23 -1.76 16.70
C THR A 54 -9.06 -2.22 17.55
N PHE A 55 -8.01 -1.42 17.63
CA PHE A 55 -6.85 -1.63 18.48
C PHE A 55 -6.88 -0.66 19.64
N LYS A 56 -6.78 -1.18 20.86
CA LYS A 56 -6.83 -0.38 22.10
C LYS A 56 -5.49 -0.49 22.81
N LEU A 57 -5.03 0.61 23.40
CA LEU A 57 -3.79 0.57 24.18
C LEU A 57 -3.93 -0.46 25.31
N TYR A 58 -2.97 -1.37 25.36
CA TYR A 58 -2.81 -2.35 26.42
C TYR A 58 -1.73 -1.94 27.42
N SER A 59 -0.57 -1.50 26.92
CA SER A 59 0.57 -1.18 27.76
C SER A 59 1.42 -0.07 27.16
N GLN A 60 2.08 0.68 28.03
CA GLN A 60 3.11 1.65 27.69
C GLN A 60 4.37 1.35 28.51
N THR A 61 5.51 1.26 27.84
CA THR A 61 6.82 1.16 28.49
C THR A 61 7.60 2.46 28.24
N GLY A 62 8.24 2.97 29.28
CA GLY A 62 8.76 4.34 29.28
C GLY A 62 7.63 5.36 29.37
N GLY A 63 7.98 6.62 29.18
CA GLY A 63 7.01 7.70 29.22
C GLY A 63 7.66 9.05 29.41
N LEU A 64 6.83 10.07 29.35
CA LEU A 64 7.25 11.42 29.69
C LEU A 64 7.58 11.50 31.17
N LYS A 65 8.58 12.31 31.53
CA LYS A 65 8.94 12.53 32.93
C LYS A 65 7.71 13.00 33.72
N PRO A 66 7.48 12.47 34.94
CA PRO A 66 6.50 13.04 35.85
C PRO A 66 6.86 14.51 36.10
N LEU A 67 5.88 15.41 36.00
CA LEU A 67 6.06 16.82 36.33
C LEU A 67 5.47 17.06 37.71
N THR A 68 6.18 17.81 38.54
CA THR A 68 5.65 18.27 39.83
C THR A 68 5.06 19.67 39.66
N ILE A 69 4.18 20.09 40.57
CA ILE A 69 3.56 21.43 40.53
C ILE A 69 4.61 22.54 40.52
N ASN A 70 5.78 22.31 41.15
CA ASN A 70 6.86 23.29 41.24
C ASN A 70 7.77 23.31 40.00
N ASP A 71 7.73 22.27 39.16
CA ASP A 71 8.53 22.10 37.94
C ASP A 71 7.61 21.80 36.74
N TYR A 72 6.58 22.62 36.53
CA TYR A 72 5.66 22.49 35.39
C TYR A 72 5.95 23.59 34.36
N PRO A 73 6.78 23.32 33.33
CA PRO A 73 6.99 24.27 32.25
C PRO A 73 5.66 24.72 31.63
N GLU A 74 5.52 26.02 31.39
CA GLU A 74 4.30 26.58 30.78
C GLU A 74 4.05 26.01 29.38
N LYS A 75 5.11 25.78 28.60
CA LYS A 75 5.00 25.28 27.24
C LYS A 75 5.03 23.74 27.18
N ALA A 76 4.10 23.17 26.42
CA ALA A 76 4.01 21.72 26.19
C ALA A 76 5.30 21.14 25.57
N ILE A 77 5.98 21.90 24.72
CA ILE A 77 7.22 21.47 24.06
C ILE A 77 8.33 21.10 25.06
N ASP A 78 8.38 21.80 26.20
CA ASP A 78 9.36 21.56 27.26
C ASP A 78 8.94 20.37 28.14
N ARG A 79 7.62 20.10 28.22
CA ARG A 79 7.04 19.01 29.01
C ARG A 79 7.17 17.63 28.37
N ILE A 80 7.38 17.55 27.05
CA ILE A 80 7.43 16.29 26.30
C ILE A 80 8.83 15.78 25.99
N GLN A 81 9.87 16.44 26.49
CA GLN A 81 11.25 15.99 26.30
C GLN A 81 11.52 14.70 27.09
N THR A 82 12.10 13.69 26.44
CA THR A 82 12.53 12.45 27.08
C THR A 82 13.85 11.97 26.49
N GLN A 83 14.69 11.33 27.32
CA GLN A 83 15.94 10.72 26.86
C GLN A 83 15.77 9.23 26.51
N LEU A 84 14.63 8.64 26.88
CA LEU A 84 14.33 7.23 26.65
C LEU A 84 13.19 7.08 25.64
N PRO A 85 13.23 6.04 24.79
CA PRO A 85 12.11 5.64 23.96
C PRO A 85 10.83 5.42 24.74
N ILE A 86 9.70 5.77 24.13
CA ILE A 86 8.36 5.42 24.62
C ILE A 86 7.82 4.35 23.69
N ALA A 87 7.50 3.19 24.25
CA ALA A 87 6.90 2.07 23.53
C ALA A 87 5.42 1.94 23.90
N LEU A 88 4.57 1.77 22.89
CA LEU A 88 3.13 1.62 23.03
C LEU A 88 2.71 0.27 22.43
N ILE A 89 1.99 -0.53 23.21
CA ILE A 89 1.47 -1.83 22.81
C ILE A 89 -0.05 -1.76 22.80
N PHE A 90 -0.65 -2.22 21.72
CA PHE A 90 -2.07 -2.25 21.47
C PHE A 90 -2.55 -3.69 21.29
N ARG A 91 -3.76 -3.96 21.76
CA ARG A 91 -4.44 -5.24 21.57
C ARG A 91 -5.58 -5.10 20.58
N CYS A 92 -5.71 -6.09 19.71
CA CYS A 92 -6.88 -6.22 18.85
C CYS A 92 -8.13 -6.49 19.71
N HIS A 93 -9.23 -5.81 19.41
CA HIS A 93 -10.49 -6.01 20.14
C HIS A 93 -11.11 -7.39 19.89
N ARG A 94 -10.82 -8.02 18.75
CA ARG A 94 -11.33 -9.36 18.40
C ARG A 94 -10.59 -10.49 19.10
N ASP A 95 -9.30 -10.29 19.41
CA ASP A 95 -8.45 -11.26 20.08
C ASP A 95 -7.30 -10.53 20.77
N GLU A 96 -7.25 -10.60 22.10
CA GLU A 96 -6.26 -9.89 22.91
C GLU A 96 -4.83 -10.44 22.77
N LEU A 97 -4.65 -11.59 22.13
CA LEU A 97 -3.33 -12.14 21.81
C LEU A 97 -2.69 -11.46 20.60
N HIS A 98 -3.47 -10.81 19.75
CA HIS A 98 -2.95 -10.11 18.58
C HIS A 98 -2.47 -8.71 18.97
N LEU A 99 -1.16 -8.49 18.85
CA LEU A 99 -0.49 -7.32 19.38
C LEU A 99 0.06 -6.43 18.27
N PHE A 100 -0.23 -5.14 18.39
CA PHE A 100 0.40 -4.09 17.61
C PHE A 100 1.33 -3.31 18.54
N TYR A 101 2.47 -2.91 18.01
CA TYR A 101 3.53 -2.24 18.74
C TYR A 101 4.05 -1.10 17.90
N PHE A 102 4.32 0.04 18.53
CA PHE A 102 5.25 1.00 17.98
C PHE A 102 6.01 1.71 19.08
N SER A 103 7.17 2.27 18.73
CA SER A 103 7.98 3.07 19.65
C SER A 103 8.42 4.37 19.01
N VAL A 104 8.48 5.40 19.84
CA VAL A 104 8.88 6.75 19.45
C VAL A 104 10.03 7.23 20.33
N LEU A 105 10.89 8.06 19.75
CA LEU A 105 11.95 8.79 20.42
C LEU A 105 11.68 10.28 20.27
N ILE A 106 11.79 11.03 21.36
CA ILE A 106 11.58 12.48 21.34
C ILE A 106 12.88 13.18 21.67
N GLN A 107 13.50 13.81 20.67
CA GLN A 107 14.75 14.52 20.84
C GLN A 107 14.74 15.78 19.98
N GLN A 108 15.35 16.86 20.47
CA GLN A 108 15.53 18.10 19.70
C GLN A 108 14.22 18.62 19.07
N ASN A 109 13.11 18.58 19.82
CA ASN A 109 11.78 18.96 19.35
C ASN A 109 11.30 18.17 18.13
N LYS A 110 11.66 16.89 18.03
CA LYS A 110 11.15 15.97 17.02
C LYS A 110 10.66 14.69 17.67
N VAL A 111 9.51 14.19 17.20
CA VAL A 111 9.04 12.84 17.50
C VAL A 111 9.42 11.95 16.32
N THR A 112 10.29 10.98 16.56
CA THR A 112 10.74 10.03 15.54
C THR A 112 10.20 8.65 15.86
N LYS A 113 9.57 7.98 14.89
CA LYS A 113 9.18 6.58 15.06
C LYS A 113 10.40 5.69 14.90
N ILE A 114 10.73 4.88 15.89
CA ILE A 114 11.96 4.07 15.91
C ILE A 114 11.71 2.57 15.97
N GLY A 115 10.44 2.15 16.03
CA GLY A 115 10.06 0.75 15.97
C GLY A 115 8.57 0.59 15.66
N GLN A 116 8.21 -0.49 14.96
CA GLN A 116 6.84 -0.83 14.64
C GLN A 116 6.66 -2.33 14.38
N TYR A 117 5.57 -2.91 14.86
CA TYR A 117 5.06 -4.21 14.45
C TYR A 117 3.52 -4.20 14.45
N PRO A 118 2.84 -4.77 13.45
CA PRO A 118 3.40 -5.19 12.17
C PRO A 118 3.87 -3.98 11.34
N SER A 119 4.62 -4.23 10.26
CA SER A 119 5.07 -3.12 9.40
C SER A 119 3.91 -2.49 8.64
N ILE A 120 4.05 -1.21 8.24
CA ILE A 120 3.05 -0.52 7.39
C ILE A 120 2.79 -1.34 6.10
N ALA A 121 3.83 -1.94 5.52
CA ALA A 121 3.67 -2.84 4.38
C ALA A 121 2.73 -4.01 4.69
N ASP A 122 2.91 -4.70 5.81
CA ASP A 122 2.09 -5.87 6.15
C ASP A 122 0.61 -5.46 6.33
N LEU A 123 0.34 -4.24 6.81
CA LEU A 123 -1.00 -3.66 6.86
C LEU A 123 -1.60 -3.41 5.48
N GLN A 124 -0.80 -3.18 4.44
CA GLN A 124 -1.29 -2.90 3.09
C GLN A 124 -1.36 -4.16 2.21
N LEU A 125 -0.48 -5.14 2.42
CA LEU A 125 -0.34 -6.32 1.56
C LEU A 125 -1.61 -7.18 1.46
N HIS A 126 -2.49 -7.14 2.46
CA HIS A 126 -3.76 -7.86 2.39
C HIS A 126 -4.65 -7.38 1.23
N LYS A 127 -4.58 -6.08 0.86
CA LYS A 127 -5.40 -5.47 -0.20
C LYS A 127 -5.06 -6.04 -1.58
N ILE A 128 -3.78 -6.31 -1.81
CA ILE A 128 -3.31 -6.84 -3.09
C ILE A 128 -3.36 -8.36 -3.19
N LYS A 129 -3.66 -9.07 -2.11
CA LYS A 129 -3.66 -10.55 -2.07
C LYS A 129 -4.56 -11.18 -3.14
N LYS A 130 -5.68 -10.52 -3.50
CA LYS A 130 -6.58 -10.95 -4.59
C LYS A 130 -5.89 -11.07 -5.95
N TYR A 131 -4.80 -10.33 -6.17
CA TYR A 131 -4.06 -10.35 -7.44
C TYR A 131 -3.03 -11.47 -7.53
N GLN A 132 -2.80 -12.24 -6.46
CA GLN A 132 -1.78 -13.29 -6.44
C GLN A 132 -1.96 -14.31 -7.58
N THR A 133 -3.19 -14.74 -7.84
CA THR A 133 -3.54 -15.72 -8.88
C THR A 133 -3.26 -15.20 -10.29
N ILE A 134 -3.41 -13.90 -10.52
CA ILE A 134 -3.27 -13.30 -11.86
C ILE A 134 -1.85 -12.86 -12.15
N LEU A 135 -1.14 -12.32 -11.15
CA LEU A 135 0.22 -11.82 -11.29
C LEU A 135 1.29 -12.92 -11.22
N LYS A 136 1.02 -14.06 -10.56
CA LYS A 136 2.00 -15.15 -10.37
C LYS A 136 3.34 -14.62 -9.80
N ASN A 137 4.40 -14.58 -10.62
CA ASN A 137 5.73 -14.08 -10.24
C ASN A 137 5.74 -12.58 -9.96
N ASP A 138 4.92 -11.80 -10.67
CA ASP A 138 4.85 -10.33 -10.54
C ASP A 138 4.21 -9.90 -9.22
N TYR A 139 3.51 -10.81 -8.53
CA TYR A 139 2.98 -10.55 -7.19
C TYR A 139 4.10 -10.21 -6.20
N ARG A 140 5.27 -10.85 -6.36
CA ARG A 140 6.45 -10.55 -5.55
C ARG A 140 6.92 -9.12 -5.78
N ASP A 141 6.89 -8.65 -7.02
CA ASP A 141 7.32 -7.32 -7.37
C ASP A 141 6.29 -6.27 -6.94
N PHE A 142 4.99 -6.57 -6.99
CA PHE A 142 3.97 -5.68 -6.42
C PHE A 142 4.12 -5.56 -4.89
N SER A 143 4.36 -6.68 -4.22
CA SER A 143 4.61 -6.71 -2.79
C SER A 143 5.87 -5.92 -2.41
N LYS A 144 6.94 -5.99 -3.22
CA LYS A 144 8.16 -5.18 -3.02
C LYS A 144 7.91 -3.69 -3.23
N ALA A 145 7.13 -3.32 -4.25
CA ALA A 145 6.79 -1.93 -4.50
C ALA A 145 6.13 -1.31 -3.25
N ILE A 146 5.13 -1.99 -2.68
CA ILE A 146 4.47 -1.57 -1.43
C ILE A 146 5.44 -1.48 -0.26
N ARG A 147 6.32 -2.48 -0.10
CA ARG A 147 7.32 -2.49 0.99
C ARG A 147 8.29 -1.32 0.89
N LEU A 148 8.78 -1.00 -0.32
CA LEU A 148 9.69 0.12 -0.55
C LEU A 148 9.00 1.45 -0.31
N ASN A 149 7.77 1.61 -0.80
CA ASN A 149 6.99 2.80 -0.53
C ASN A 149 6.77 3.01 0.98
N SER A 150 6.50 1.93 1.73
CA SER A 150 6.33 2.01 3.20
C SER A 150 7.61 2.34 3.98
N GLN A 151 8.75 2.30 3.30
CA GLN A 151 10.07 2.66 3.83
C GLN A 151 10.56 3.98 3.25
N GLU A 152 9.67 4.79 2.67
CA GLU A 152 9.98 6.09 2.05
C GLU A 152 10.96 5.98 0.85
N ILE A 153 10.99 4.83 0.17
CA ILE A 153 11.77 4.60 -1.06
C ILE A 153 10.81 4.61 -2.25
N GLY A 154 10.48 5.81 -2.72
CA GLY A 154 9.56 6.09 -3.81
C GLY A 154 10.09 5.65 -5.18
N ALA A 155 11.28 6.10 -5.60
CA ALA A 155 11.82 5.76 -6.93
C ALA A 155 12.03 4.24 -7.07
N GLY A 156 12.52 3.59 -6.00
CA GLY A 156 12.65 2.13 -5.95
C GLY A 156 11.31 1.40 -6.08
N SER A 157 10.24 1.93 -5.49
CA SER A 157 8.90 1.36 -5.65
C SER A 157 8.41 1.43 -7.11
N PHE A 158 8.71 2.53 -7.82
CA PHE A 158 8.35 2.74 -9.22
C PHE A 158 9.04 1.76 -10.17
N VAL A 159 10.27 1.34 -9.87
CA VAL A 159 10.97 0.30 -10.65
C VAL A 159 10.15 -0.98 -10.72
N TYR A 160 9.57 -1.41 -9.59
CA TYR A 160 8.76 -2.63 -9.54
C TYR A 160 7.38 -2.43 -10.18
N LEU A 161 6.73 -1.29 -9.97
CA LEU A 161 5.46 -0.98 -10.63
C LEU A 161 5.60 -0.94 -12.16
N ARG A 162 6.70 -0.34 -12.66
CA ARG A 162 7.02 -0.32 -14.09
C ARG A 162 7.21 -1.72 -14.64
N ARG A 163 7.93 -2.59 -13.93
CA ARG A 163 8.16 -3.97 -14.38
C ARG A 163 6.85 -4.77 -14.48
N ILE A 164 5.95 -4.63 -13.50
CA ILE A 164 4.62 -5.25 -13.56
C ILE A 164 3.87 -4.76 -14.80
N PHE A 165 3.90 -3.45 -15.06
CA PHE A 165 3.25 -2.88 -16.24
C PHE A 165 3.84 -3.46 -17.53
N GLU A 166 5.17 -3.51 -17.66
CA GLU A 166 5.86 -4.07 -18.84
C GLU A 166 5.54 -5.56 -19.04
N ASN A 167 5.51 -6.35 -17.97
CA ASN A 167 5.18 -7.77 -18.02
C ASN A 167 3.71 -8.01 -18.43
N LEU A 168 2.78 -7.15 -18.01
CA LEU A 168 1.38 -7.23 -18.46
C LEU A 168 1.26 -7.04 -19.97
N ILE A 169 2.01 -6.08 -20.53
CA ILE A 169 2.02 -5.84 -21.98
C ILE A 169 2.64 -7.04 -22.72
N GLU A 170 3.75 -7.57 -22.19
CA GLU A 170 4.43 -8.72 -22.79
C GLU A 170 3.58 -9.98 -22.74
N GLU A 171 2.89 -10.25 -21.63
CA GLU A 171 1.94 -11.37 -21.51
C GLU A 171 0.83 -11.24 -22.58
N THR A 172 0.25 -10.05 -22.75
CA THR A 172 -0.79 -9.83 -23.75
C THR A 172 -0.26 -9.96 -25.18
N ARG A 173 1.00 -9.59 -25.44
CA ARG A 173 1.66 -9.86 -26.72
C ARG A 173 1.72 -11.35 -27.04
N GLN A 174 2.07 -12.18 -26.06
CA GLN A 174 2.10 -13.63 -26.25
C GLN A 174 0.72 -14.19 -26.61
N ILE A 175 -0.33 -13.71 -25.94
CA ILE A 175 -1.72 -14.10 -26.25
C ILE A 175 -2.09 -13.69 -27.69
N ALA A 176 -1.71 -12.49 -28.12
CA ALA A 176 -1.97 -12.02 -29.48
C ALA A 176 -1.24 -12.86 -30.54
N LEU A 177 0.01 -13.27 -30.28
CA LEU A 177 0.78 -14.17 -31.14
C LEU A 177 0.14 -15.56 -31.26
N GLU A 178 -0.38 -16.12 -30.17
CA GLU A 178 -1.06 -17.41 -30.16
C GLU A 178 -2.38 -17.39 -30.95
N GLN A 179 -3.09 -16.26 -30.92
CA GLN A 179 -4.41 -16.12 -31.55
C GLN A 179 -4.37 -15.60 -32.99
N ASN A 180 -3.30 -14.92 -33.41
CA ASN A 180 -3.19 -14.32 -34.72
C ASN A 180 -1.86 -14.66 -35.40
N THR A 181 -1.91 -15.59 -36.36
CA THR A 181 -0.76 -16.04 -37.15
C THR A 181 -0.15 -14.95 -38.03
N ASN A 182 -0.85 -13.86 -38.32
CA ASN A 182 -0.35 -12.74 -39.11
C ASN A 182 0.19 -11.57 -38.26
N TRP A 183 0.44 -11.78 -36.96
CA TRP A 183 0.98 -10.74 -36.10
C TRP A 183 2.39 -10.31 -36.52
N ASN A 184 2.57 -9.02 -36.83
CA ASN A 184 3.86 -8.47 -37.19
C ASN A 184 4.69 -8.11 -35.95
N ASN A 185 5.62 -8.99 -35.57
CA ASN A 185 6.46 -8.78 -34.40
C ASN A 185 7.50 -7.65 -34.58
N SER A 186 7.94 -7.38 -35.81
CA SER A 186 8.98 -6.37 -36.07
C SER A 186 8.50 -4.94 -35.78
N ASP A 187 7.24 -4.65 -36.07
CA ASP A 187 6.60 -3.36 -35.78
C ASP A 187 6.41 -3.17 -34.26
N PHE A 188 6.09 -4.25 -33.55
CA PHE A 188 5.95 -4.21 -32.10
C PHE A 188 7.28 -3.91 -31.40
N GLU A 189 8.34 -4.66 -31.68
CA GLU A 189 9.61 -4.58 -30.94
C GLU A 189 10.25 -3.19 -31.01
N GLY A 190 10.27 -2.57 -32.20
CA GLY A 190 10.83 -1.24 -32.42
C GLY A 190 9.96 -0.07 -31.94
N SER A 191 8.72 -0.34 -31.53
CA SER A 191 7.75 0.68 -31.17
C SER A 191 7.87 1.18 -29.73
N LYS A 192 7.54 2.45 -29.52
CA LYS A 192 7.38 3.03 -28.18
C LYS A 192 6.19 2.39 -27.45
N MET A 193 6.21 2.40 -26.12
CA MET A 193 5.18 1.75 -25.31
C MET A 193 3.75 2.21 -25.62
N ASP A 194 3.54 3.51 -25.88
CA ASP A 194 2.23 4.04 -26.30
C ASP A 194 1.69 3.35 -27.57
N HIS A 195 2.58 3.08 -28.53
CA HIS A 195 2.22 2.40 -29.77
C HIS A 195 2.04 0.90 -29.55
N LYS A 196 2.90 0.25 -28.75
CA LYS A 196 2.73 -1.16 -28.33
C LYS A 196 1.34 -1.42 -27.72
N ILE A 197 0.87 -0.53 -26.85
CA ILE A 197 -0.46 -0.62 -26.25
C ILE A 197 -1.56 -0.48 -27.31
N LYS A 198 -1.41 0.41 -28.29
CA LYS A 198 -2.38 0.57 -29.39
C LYS A 198 -2.46 -0.67 -30.28
N LEU A 199 -1.33 -1.31 -30.58
CA LEU A 199 -1.30 -2.55 -31.34
C LEU A 199 -2.03 -3.68 -30.62
N LEU A 200 -1.96 -3.71 -29.29
CA LEU A 200 -2.59 -4.73 -28.44
C LEU A 200 -3.97 -4.34 -27.91
N LYS A 201 -4.58 -3.26 -28.41
CA LYS A 201 -5.82 -2.69 -27.85
C LYS A 201 -6.97 -3.69 -27.72
N ASP A 202 -7.07 -4.65 -28.65
CA ASP A 202 -8.17 -5.62 -28.70
C ASP A 202 -7.98 -6.77 -27.69
N TYR A 203 -6.77 -6.90 -27.12
CA TYR A 203 -6.39 -7.94 -26.16
C TYR A 203 -6.12 -7.37 -24.75
N LEU A 204 -6.04 -6.04 -24.62
CA LEU A 204 -5.75 -5.36 -23.36
C LEU A 204 -7.03 -4.91 -22.65
N PRO A 205 -6.99 -4.78 -21.31
CA PRO A 205 -8.01 -4.07 -20.54
C PRO A 205 -8.23 -2.66 -21.10
N SER A 206 -9.49 -2.26 -21.28
CA SER A 206 -9.88 -0.96 -21.83
C SER A 206 -9.29 0.20 -21.01
N ILE A 207 -9.27 0.06 -19.69
CA ILE A 207 -8.70 1.04 -18.76
C ILE A 207 -7.22 1.29 -19.08
N LEU A 208 -6.45 0.25 -19.42
CA LEU A 208 -5.04 0.38 -19.76
C LEU A 208 -4.85 1.13 -21.08
N VAL A 209 -5.67 0.84 -22.10
CA VAL A 209 -5.60 1.47 -23.43
C VAL A 209 -5.92 2.96 -23.36
N GLU A 210 -6.96 3.32 -22.60
CA GLU A 210 -7.36 4.71 -22.34
C GLU A 210 -6.28 5.46 -21.56
N ASN A 211 -5.68 4.80 -20.58
CA ASN A 211 -4.69 5.37 -19.67
C ASN A 211 -3.24 5.00 -20.02
N ARG A 212 -2.94 4.74 -21.30
CA ARG A 212 -1.61 4.34 -21.80
C ARG A 212 -0.46 5.29 -21.43
N LYS A 213 -0.79 6.55 -21.09
CA LYS A 213 0.17 7.53 -20.57
C LYS A 213 0.69 7.20 -19.15
N LEU A 214 0.07 6.25 -18.44
CA LEU A 214 0.54 5.75 -17.14
C LEU A 214 1.99 5.26 -17.23
N TYR A 215 2.38 4.61 -18.33
CA TYR A 215 3.76 4.20 -18.53
C TYR A 215 4.74 5.38 -18.56
N ALA A 216 4.34 6.53 -19.14
CA ALA A 216 5.19 7.71 -19.14
C ALA A 216 5.42 8.24 -17.72
N ILE A 217 4.41 8.16 -16.83
CA ILE A 217 4.53 8.51 -15.42
C ILE A 217 5.49 7.55 -14.71
N LEU A 218 5.30 6.23 -14.89
CA LEU A 218 6.17 5.19 -14.34
C LEU A 218 7.63 5.36 -14.80
N SER A 219 7.83 5.68 -16.09
CA SER A 219 9.15 5.93 -16.65
C SER A 219 9.78 7.20 -16.07
N LYS A 220 9.03 8.31 -15.97
CA LYS A 220 9.52 9.56 -15.37
C LYS A 220 9.88 9.39 -13.91
N GLY A 221 9.13 8.59 -13.16
CA GLY A 221 9.42 8.32 -11.74
C GLY A 221 10.79 7.73 -11.48
N ILE A 222 11.40 7.06 -12.47
CA ILE A 222 12.73 6.44 -12.32
C ILE A 222 13.84 7.38 -12.79
N HIS A 223 13.55 8.27 -13.75
CA HIS A 223 14.58 9.05 -14.44
C HIS A 223 14.60 10.54 -14.08
N GLU A 224 13.47 11.09 -13.66
CA GLU A 224 13.25 12.54 -13.57
C GLU A 224 12.69 12.99 -12.22
N LEU A 225 11.81 12.19 -11.59
CA LEU A 225 11.16 12.59 -10.34
C LEU A 225 12.04 12.35 -9.11
N THR A 226 11.83 13.16 -8.09
CA THR A 226 12.42 12.99 -6.76
C THR A 226 11.73 11.88 -5.97
N GLU A 227 12.37 11.43 -4.88
CA GLU A 227 11.77 10.45 -3.96
C GLU A 227 10.41 10.92 -3.41
N VAL A 228 10.32 12.18 -2.99
CA VAL A 228 9.10 12.77 -2.42
C VAL A 228 7.96 12.81 -3.46
N GLU A 229 8.26 13.18 -4.71
CA GLU A 229 7.26 13.18 -5.78
C GLU A 229 6.80 11.76 -6.11
N CYS A 230 7.70 10.77 -6.09
CA CYS A 230 7.34 9.38 -6.29
C CYS A 230 6.42 8.87 -5.16
N LEU A 231 6.71 9.22 -3.91
CA LEU A 231 5.89 8.85 -2.75
C LEU A 231 4.48 9.46 -2.84
N ASP A 232 4.34 10.73 -3.24
CA ASP A 232 3.02 11.36 -3.45
C ASP A 232 2.23 10.70 -4.59
N LEU A 233 2.91 10.31 -5.65
CA LEU A 233 2.28 9.69 -6.81
C LEU A 233 1.97 8.20 -6.60
N PHE A 234 2.68 7.51 -5.71
CA PHE A 234 2.58 6.06 -5.53
C PHE A 234 1.13 5.59 -5.30
N PRO A 235 0.32 6.18 -4.39
CA PRO A 235 -1.07 5.73 -4.19
C PRO A 235 -1.93 5.84 -5.46
N LYS A 236 -1.70 6.89 -6.27
CA LYS A 236 -2.43 7.13 -7.53
C LYS A 236 -2.03 6.11 -8.60
N VAL A 237 -0.73 5.83 -8.72
CA VAL A 237 -0.20 4.84 -9.66
C VAL A 237 -0.60 3.42 -9.25
N GLN A 238 -0.54 3.10 -7.95
CA GLN A 238 -1.01 1.84 -7.40
C GLN A 238 -2.48 1.61 -7.77
N LEU A 239 -3.35 2.58 -7.52
CA LEU A 239 -4.78 2.49 -7.89
C LEU A 239 -4.96 2.21 -9.38
N ALA A 240 -4.20 2.88 -10.25
CA ALA A 240 -4.28 2.65 -11.68
C ALA A 240 -3.89 1.21 -12.06
N ILE A 241 -2.84 0.65 -11.45
CA ILE A 241 -2.44 -0.75 -11.66
C ILE A 241 -3.51 -1.70 -11.10
N GLU A 242 -4.07 -1.41 -9.92
CA GLU A 242 -5.14 -2.21 -9.31
C GLU A 242 -6.39 -2.29 -10.21
N LEU A 243 -6.79 -1.17 -10.82
CA LEU A 243 -7.91 -1.13 -11.78
C LEU A 243 -7.65 -2.00 -13.02
N ILE A 244 -6.44 -1.96 -13.58
CA ILE A 244 -6.04 -2.80 -14.71
C ILE A 244 -6.14 -4.29 -14.33
N LEU A 245 -5.67 -4.64 -13.13
CA LEU A 245 -5.71 -6.02 -12.64
C LEU A 245 -7.13 -6.49 -12.32
N ASP A 246 -7.98 -5.62 -11.77
CA ASP A 246 -9.39 -5.91 -11.51
C ASP A 246 -10.17 -6.18 -12.80
N GLU A 247 -9.96 -5.37 -13.84
CA GLU A 247 -10.56 -5.60 -15.16
C GLU A 247 -10.10 -6.95 -15.75
N LYS A 248 -8.79 -7.27 -15.64
CA LYS A 248 -8.24 -8.55 -16.09
C LYS A 248 -8.85 -9.74 -15.34
N ILE A 249 -9.04 -9.64 -14.02
CA ILE A 249 -9.75 -10.65 -13.22
C ILE A 249 -11.18 -10.82 -13.74
N HIS A 250 -11.91 -9.71 -13.91
CA HIS A 250 -13.30 -9.73 -14.36
C HIS A 250 -13.46 -10.39 -15.75
N GLN A 251 -12.58 -10.06 -16.68
CA GLN A 251 -12.56 -10.66 -18.02
C GLN A 251 -12.36 -12.19 -17.95
N LYS A 252 -11.42 -12.65 -17.12
CA LYS A 252 -11.14 -14.08 -16.93
C LYS A 252 -12.33 -14.81 -16.28
N GLU A 253 -12.94 -14.22 -15.26
CA GLU A 253 -14.15 -14.78 -14.63
C GLU A 253 -15.31 -14.89 -15.61
N LYS A 254 -15.51 -13.86 -16.45
CA LYS A 254 -16.55 -13.86 -17.49
C LYS A 254 -16.30 -14.98 -18.50
N GLN A 255 -15.06 -15.17 -18.98
CA GLN A 255 -14.71 -16.25 -19.89
C GLN A 255 -14.95 -17.64 -19.28
N ASN A 256 -14.59 -17.84 -18.00
CA ASN A 256 -14.83 -19.10 -17.28
C ASN A 256 -16.33 -19.41 -17.11
N LYS A 257 -17.16 -18.40 -16.86
CA LYS A 257 -18.61 -18.57 -16.79
C LYS A 257 -19.18 -18.96 -18.16
N ILE A 258 -18.74 -18.30 -19.23
CA ILE A 258 -19.18 -18.61 -20.60
C ILE A 258 -18.76 -20.02 -21.00
N SER A 259 -17.52 -20.44 -20.72
CA SER A 259 -17.04 -21.78 -21.05
C SER A 259 -17.81 -22.86 -20.28
N SER A 260 -18.09 -22.62 -19.00
CA SER A 260 -18.89 -23.52 -18.15
C SER A 260 -20.33 -23.68 -18.65
N VAL A 261 -20.96 -22.58 -19.09
CA VAL A 261 -22.28 -22.63 -19.73
C VAL A 261 -22.22 -23.41 -21.03
N ARG A 262 -21.23 -23.15 -21.90
CA ARG A 262 -21.05 -23.89 -23.16
C ARG A 262 -20.89 -25.38 -22.92
N SER A 263 -20.05 -25.79 -21.96
CA SER A 263 -19.86 -27.21 -21.64
C SER A 263 -21.13 -27.86 -21.11
N PHE A 264 -21.87 -27.17 -20.23
CA PHE A 264 -23.14 -27.68 -19.68
C PHE A 264 -24.21 -27.83 -20.78
N VAL A 265 -24.36 -26.83 -21.65
CA VAL A 265 -25.34 -26.87 -22.75
C VAL A 265 -25.01 -28.02 -23.71
N SER A 266 -23.75 -28.16 -24.13
CA SER A 266 -23.33 -29.25 -25.03
C SER A 266 -23.58 -30.63 -24.41
N ALA A 267 -23.16 -30.86 -23.16
CA ALA A 267 -23.35 -32.13 -22.47
C ALA A 267 -24.84 -32.48 -22.25
N THR A 268 -25.69 -31.48 -22.05
CA THR A 268 -27.14 -31.68 -21.87
C THR A 268 -27.82 -32.03 -23.19
N ILE A 269 -27.46 -31.36 -24.28
CA ILE A 269 -27.99 -31.68 -25.61
C ILE A 269 -27.59 -33.10 -26.04
N GLU A 270 -26.37 -33.54 -25.75
CA GLU A 270 -25.94 -34.92 -26.03
C GLU A 270 -26.77 -35.95 -25.25
N LYS A 271 -27.11 -35.68 -23.98
CA LYS A 271 -28.00 -36.55 -23.19
C LYS A 271 -29.43 -36.63 -23.72
N PHE A 272 -29.94 -35.59 -24.37
CA PHE A 272 -31.27 -35.60 -24.98
C PHE A 272 -31.33 -36.29 -26.34
N LYS A 273 -30.17 -36.63 -26.94
CA LYS A 273 -30.09 -37.38 -28.21
C LYS A 273 -29.99 -38.90 -27.99
N ASN A 274 -29.73 -39.34 -26.76
CA ASN A 274 -29.72 -40.75 -26.33
C ASN A 274 -31.03 -41.08 -25.61
#